data_AF-A0A833W1J1-F1
#
_entry.id   AF-A0A833W1J1-F1
#
_cell.length_a   1.000
_cell.length_b   1.000
_cell.length_c   1.000
_cell.angle_alpha   90.00
_cell.angle_beta   90.00
_cell.angle_gamma   90.00
#
_symmetry.space_group_name_H-M   'P 1'
#
loop_
_entity.id
_entity.type
_entity.pdbx_description
1 polymer ?
#
loop_
_entity_poly.entity_id
_entity_poly.type
_entity_poly.pdbx_seq_one_letter_code
_entity_poly.pdbx_strand_id
1 'polypeptide(L)'
;MESSRPTKKRKTQVRFDEDDDDALLKEVLAANPFEVERGGMTAAWAAVASALALDVDARRCRERCSLLLTDFKAKMARSAAASGIDEEHTERDDQLADVLELFEDAETMEEEKKQAKRAK
;
A
#
# COMPACT_ATOMS: atom_id res chain seq x y z
N MET A 1 12.30 49.92 7.46
CA MET A 1 11.00 49.24 7.53
C MET A 1 11.24 47.79 7.15
N GLU A 2 11.34 46.92 8.15
CA GLU A 2 11.77 45.54 8.00
C GLU A 2 10.56 44.69 7.62
N SER A 3 10.41 44.37 6.33
CA SER A 3 9.33 43.53 5.83
C SER A 3 9.55 42.09 6.26
N SER A 4 8.90 41.70 7.37
CA SER A 4 8.84 40.33 7.85
C SER A 4 8.27 39.42 6.76
N ARG A 5 9.07 38.49 6.24
CA ARG A 5 8.61 37.42 5.35
C ARG A 5 7.70 36.48 6.15
N PRO A 6 6.54 36.06 5.62
CA PRO A 6 5.73 35.05 6.27
C PRO A 6 6.48 33.71 6.23
N THR A 7 6.84 33.19 7.39
CA THR A 7 7.37 31.83 7.54
C THR A 7 6.23 30.85 7.25
N LYS A 8 6.19 30.30 6.02
CA LYS A 8 5.33 29.15 5.69
C LYS A 8 5.58 28.06 6.73
N LYS A 9 4.61 27.79 7.60
CA LYS A 9 4.68 26.66 8.54
C LYS A 9 4.84 25.41 7.69
N ARG A 10 6.01 24.76 7.78
CA ARG A 10 6.24 23.49 7.08
C ARG A 10 5.23 22.50 7.64
N LYS A 11 4.42 21.88 6.78
CA LYS A 11 3.54 20.77 7.18
C LYS A 11 4.41 19.77 7.94
N THR A 12 4.01 19.42 9.16
CA THR A 12 4.66 18.34 9.92
C THR A 12 4.68 17.12 9.03
N GLN A 13 5.87 16.57 8.77
CA GLN A 13 5.99 15.37 7.97
C GLN A 13 5.33 14.23 8.77
N VAL A 14 4.12 13.86 8.39
CA VAL A 14 3.42 12.70 8.96
C VAL A 14 4.33 11.47 8.78
N ARG A 15 4.53 10.71 9.86
CA ARG A 15 5.23 9.43 9.86
C ARG A 15 4.19 8.36 10.08
N PHE A 16 4.31 7.26 9.34
CA PHE A 16 3.52 6.07 9.59
C PHE A 16 4.14 5.35 10.77
N ASP A 17 3.33 5.10 11.79
CA ASP A 17 3.63 4.16 12.84
C ASP A 17 3.12 2.75 12.48
N GLU A 18 3.40 1.80 13.36
CA GLU A 18 3.00 0.41 13.25
C GLU A 18 1.48 0.21 13.21
N ASP A 19 0.74 1.03 13.96
CA ASP A 19 -0.73 1.06 13.98
C ASP A 19 -1.31 1.69 12.70
N ASP A 20 -0.64 2.73 12.17
CA ASP A 20 -1.02 3.35 10.91
C ASP A 20 -0.80 2.42 9.72
N ASP A 21 0.25 1.60 9.77
CA ASP A 21 0.54 0.59 8.74
C ASP A 21 -0.53 -0.52 8.76
N ASP A 22 -0.96 -0.98 9.93
CA ASP A 22 -2.06 -1.93 10.07
C ASP A 22 -3.38 -1.36 9.55
N ALA A 23 -3.72 -0.12 9.94
CA ALA A 23 -4.89 0.57 9.43
C ALA A 23 -4.82 0.77 7.90
N LEU A 24 -3.65 1.12 7.37
CA LEU A 24 -3.43 1.24 5.93
C LEU A 24 -3.69 -0.09 5.20
N LEU A 25 -3.19 -1.21 5.72
CA LEU A 25 -3.39 -2.52 5.12
C LEU A 25 -4.86 -2.94 5.16
N LYS A 26 -5.54 -2.75 6.29
CA LYS A 26 -6.99 -3.01 6.43
C LYS A 26 -7.81 -2.21 5.43
N GLU A 27 -7.53 -0.91 5.29
CA GLU A 27 -8.23 -0.06 4.33
C GLU A 27 -7.90 -0.42 2.87
N VAL A 28 -6.67 -0.85 2.58
CA VAL A 28 -6.30 -1.35 1.24
C VAL A 28 -7.06 -2.63 0.90
N LEU A 29 -7.20 -3.56 1.85
CA LEU A 29 -8.01 -4.77 1.66
C LEU A 29 -9.49 -4.43 1.44
N ALA A 30 -10.03 -3.50 2.22
CA ALA A 30 -11.43 -3.08 2.10
C ALA A 30 -11.73 -2.31 0.80
N ALA A 31 -10.83 -1.42 0.38
CA ALA A 31 -11.00 -0.61 -0.81
C ALA A 31 -10.60 -1.33 -2.11
N ASN A 32 -9.80 -2.40 -1.99
CA ASN A 32 -9.21 -3.18 -3.09
C ASN A 32 -8.74 -2.28 -4.26
N PRO A 33 -7.74 -1.40 -4.03
CA PRO A 33 -7.32 -0.41 -5.01
C PRO A 33 -6.59 -1.01 -6.23
N PHE A 34 -6.38 -2.33 -6.26
CA PHE A 34 -5.71 -3.04 -7.34
C PHE A 34 -6.68 -3.58 -8.38
N GLU A 35 -7.89 -3.98 -7.98
CA GLU A 35 -8.90 -4.53 -8.87
C GLU A 35 -9.74 -3.45 -9.61
N VAL A 36 -9.65 -2.19 -9.18
CA VAL A 36 -10.39 -1.08 -9.79
C VAL A 36 -10.00 -0.86 -11.26
N GLU A 37 -11.04 -0.65 -12.10
CA GLU A 37 -10.89 -0.40 -13.53
C GLU A 37 -9.88 0.71 -13.87
N ARG A 38 -9.28 0.61 -15.06
CA ARG A 38 -8.23 1.51 -15.56
C ARG A 38 -8.63 2.98 -15.44
N GLY A 39 -8.11 3.67 -14.42
CA GLY A 39 -8.41 5.07 -14.08
C GLY A 39 -8.99 5.30 -12.68
N GLY A 40 -9.50 4.25 -12.03
CA GLY A 40 -10.09 4.28 -10.68
C GLY A 40 -9.08 4.12 -9.53
N MET A 41 -7.87 3.61 -9.81
CA MET A 41 -6.82 3.38 -8.81
C MET A 41 -6.55 4.62 -7.94
N THR A 42 -6.41 5.80 -8.54
CA THR A 42 -6.17 7.05 -7.78
C THR A 42 -7.32 7.39 -6.83
N ALA A 43 -8.57 7.13 -7.25
CA ALA A 43 -9.75 7.37 -6.41
C ALA A 43 -9.84 6.36 -5.26
N ALA A 44 -9.51 5.08 -5.51
CA ALA A 44 -9.45 4.06 -4.48
C ALA A 44 -8.38 4.39 -3.42
N TRP A 45 -7.17 4.77 -3.85
CA TRP A 45 -6.13 5.23 -2.91
C TRP A 45 -6.49 6.54 -2.19
N ALA A 46 -7.29 7.41 -2.81
CA ALA A 46 -7.80 8.61 -2.15
C ALA A 46 -8.85 8.27 -1.08
N ALA A 47 -9.68 7.24 -1.31
CA ALA A 47 -10.59 6.71 -0.30
C ALA A 47 -9.82 6.12 0.88
N VAL A 48 -8.80 5.30 0.62
CA VAL A 48 -7.89 4.76 1.65
C VAL A 48 -7.25 5.91 2.46
N ALA A 49 -6.70 6.91 1.77
CA ALA A 49 -6.11 8.07 2.42
C ALA A 49 -7.10 8.87 3.27
N SER A 50 -8.36 8.97 2.83
CA SER A 50 -9.41 9.67 3.57
C SER A 50 -9.93 8.88 4.77
N ALA A 51 -9.79 7.56 4.77
CA ALA A 51 -10.18 6.70 5.88
C ALA A 51 -9.13 6.69 7.00
N LEU A 52 -7.86 6.92 6.65
CA LEU A 52 -6.78 7.09 7.62
C LEU A 52 -6.95 8.38 8.42
N ALA A 53 -6.67 8.31 9.72
CA ALA A 53 -6.64 9.48 10.61
C ALA A 53 -5.41 10.39 10.39
N LEU A 54 -4.74 10.28 9.24
CA LEU A 54 -3.47 10.90 8.90
C LEU A 54 -3.62 11.91 7.77
N ASP A 55 -2.91 13.05 7.83
CA ASP A 55 -2.81 14.02 6.71
C ASP A 55 -1.84 13.49 5.64
N VAL A 56 -2.26 12.42 4.94
CA VAL A 56 -1.50 11.77 3.86
C VAL A 56 -2.31 11.74 2.58
N ASP A 57 -1.64 11.92 1.44
CA ASP A 57 -2.28 11.82 0.13
C ASP A 57 -2.29 10.37 -0.38
N ALA A 58 -3.20 10.07 -1.32
CA ALA A 58 -3.33 8.78 -2.01
C ALA A 58 -1.99 8.20 -2.47
N ARG A 59 -1.12 9.06 -3.03
CA ARG A 59 0.23 8.67 -3.47
C ARG A 59 1.07 8.12 -2.32
N ARG A 60 1.00 8.77 -1.15
CA ARG A 60 1.82 8.43 0.00
C ARG A 60 1.38 7.12 0.64
N CYS A 61 0.07 6.86 0.69
CA CYS A 61 -0.48 5.55 1.07
C CYS A 61 0.02 4.45 0.14
N ARG A 62 -0.02 4.68 -1.17
CA ARG A 62 0.48 3.72 -2.17
C ARG A 62 1.98 3.46 -2.01
N GLU A 63 2.79 4.51 -1.88
CA GLU A 63 4.24 4.37 -1.70
C GLU A 63 4.57 3.63 -0.39
N ARG A 64 3.82 3.88 0.69
CA ARG A 64 3.99 3.16 1.96
C ARG A 64 3.61 1.68 1.85
N CYS A 65 2.45 1.37 1.27
CA CYS A 65 2.02 -0.02 1.05
C CYS A 65 3.03 -0.79 0.18
N SER A 66 3.51 -0.19 -0.92
CA SER A 66 4.55 -0.80 -1.76
C SER A 66 5.85 -1.07 -1.01
N LEU A 67 6.25 -0.18 -0.10
CA LEU A 67 7.43 -0.36 0.74
C LEU A 67 7.24 -1.54 1.70
N LEU A 68 6.09 -1.63 2.36
CA LEU A 68 5.76 -2.73 3.29
C LEU A 68 5.77 -4.09 2.57
N LEU A 69 5.15 -4.19 1.40
CA LEU A 69 5.16 -5.40 0.58
C LEU A 69 6.58 -5.79 0.13
N THR A 70 7.42 -4.81 -0.19
CA THR A 70 8.82 -5.06 -0.59
C THR A 70 9.64 -5.59 0.58
N ASP A 71 9.48 -4.96 1.76
CA ASP A 71 10.16 -5.39 2.98
C ASP A 71 9.71 -6.79 3.41
N PHE A 72 8.40 -7.06 3.33
CA PHE A 72 7.82 -8.37 3.59
C PHE A 72 8.36 -9.45 2.66
N LYS A 73 8.39 -9.21 1.34
CA LYS A 73 9.01 -10.13 0.38
C LYS A 73 10.48 -10.38 0.69
N ALA A 74 11.22 -9.34 1.08
CA ALA A 74 12.62 -9.46 1.45
C ALA A 74 12.80 -10.26 2.75
N LYS A 75 11.92 -10.06 3.74
CA LYS A 75 11.86 -10.84 4.98
C LYS A 75 11.58 -12.31 4.66
N MET A 76 10.50 -12.61 3.95
CA MET A 76 10.15 -13.97 3.51
C MET A 76 11.29 -14.67 2.73
N ALA A 77 11.95 -13.95 1.81
CA ALA A 77 13.10 -14.49 1.08
C ALA A 77 14.31 -14.77 1.99
N ARG A 78 14.55 -13.92 3.00
CA ARG A 78 15.60 -14.14 4.01
C ARG A 78 15.26 -15.31 4.92
N SER A 79 14.04 -15.40 5.44
CA SER A 79 13.59 -16.50 6.29
C SER A 79 13.62 -17.83 5.52
N ALA A 80 13.23 -17.84 4.24
CA ALA A 80 13.35 -19.00 3.36
C ALA A 80 14.82 -19.41 3.10
N ALA A 81 15.72 -18.44 2.92
CA ALA A 81 17.15 -18.71 2.73
C ALA A 81 17.85 -19.14 4.03
N ALA A 82 17.40 -18.62 5.17
CA ALA A 82 17.93 -18.92 6.50
C ALA A 82 17.26 -20.18 7.10
N SER A 83 17.28 -21.30 6.37
CA SER A 83 16.97 -22.65 6.87
C SER A 83 15.86 -22.72 7.95
N GLY A 84 14.67 -22.20 7.65
CA GLY A 84 13.44 -22.47 8.41
C GLY A 84 13.43 -21.96 9.86
N ILE A 85 14.14 -20.86 10.17
CA ILE A 85 13.86 -20.14 11.41
C ILE A 85 12.56 -19.38 11.18
N ASP A 86 11.49 -19.94 11.73
CA ASP A 86 10.15 -19.35 11.80
C ASP A 86 10.26 -18.05 12.61
N GLU A 87 10.35 -16.93 11.91
CA GLU A 87 10.14 -15.62 12.53
C GLU A 87 8.65 -15.51 12.84
N GLU A 88 8.32 -15.08 14.06
CA GLU A 88 6.93 -14.94 14.52
C GLU A 88 6.10 -14.18 13.48
N HIS A 89 5.22 -14.91 12.79
CA HIS A 89 4.26 -14.35 11.86
C HIS A 89 3.25 -13.53 12.68
N THR A 90 3.40 -12.21 12.62
CA THR A 90 2.47 -11.28 13.27
C THR A 90 1.19 -11.14 12.43
N GLU A 91 0.09 -10.64 13.00
CA GLU A 91 -1.15 -10.33 12.27
C GLU A 91 -0.91 -9.43 11.04
N ARG A 92 0.09 -8.53 11.13
CA ARG A 92 0.53 -7.70 10.00
C ARG A 92 1.10 -8.51 8.83
N ASP A 93 1.82 -9.58 9.14
CA ASP A 93 2.45 -10.47 8.17
C ASP A 93 1.37 -11.19 7.34
N ASP A 94 0.28 -11.62 8.01
CA ASP A 94 -0.93 -12.19 7.41
C ASP A 94 -1.64 -11.18 6.50
N GLN A 95 -1.88 -9.95 6.99
CA GLN A 95 -2.44 -8.85 6.18
C GLN A 95 -1.58 -8.52 4.95
N LEU A 96 -0.25 -8.56 5.09
CA LEU A 96 0.67 -8.32 3.97
C LEU A 96 0.63 -9.44 2.94
N ALA A 97 0.43 -10.68 3.37
CA ALA A 97 0.21 -11.80 2.48
C ALA A 97 -1.11 -11.66 1.71
N ASP A 98 -2.21 -11.32 2.38
CA ASP A 98 -3.52 -11.05 1.73
C ASP A 98 -3.44 -9.89 0.72
N VAL A 99 -2.81 -8.77 1.08
CA VAL A 99 -2.64 -7.64 0.16
C VAL A 99 -1.75 -8.02 -1.03
N LEU A 100 -0.76 -8.87 -0.81
CA LEU A 100 0.10 -9.37 -1.88
C LEU A 100 -0.67 -10.27 -2.85
N GLU A 101 -1.44 -11.21 -2.34
CA GLU A 101 -2.29 -12.08 -3.16
C GLU A 101 -3.27 -11.25 -3.99
N LEU A 102 -3.88 -10.23 -3.38
CA LEU A 102 -4.79 -9.32 -4.07
C LEU A 102 -4.11 -8.55 -5.22
N PHE A 103 -2.84 -8.19 -5.03
CA PHE A 103 -2.04 -7.56 -6.07
C PHE A 103 -1.77 -8.51 -7.25
N GLU A 104 -1.39 -9.76 -6.96
CA GLU A 104 -1.10 -10.78 -7.96
C GLU A 104 -2.36 -11.24 -8.71
N ASP A 105 -3.48 -11.36 -8.03
CA ASP A 105 -4.79 -11.67 -8.64
C ASP A 105 -5.24 -10.55 -9.57
N ALA A 106 -5.12 -9.28 -9.14
CA ALA A 106 -5.44 -8.13 -9.97
C ALA A 106 -4.56 -8.06 -11.24
N GLU A 107 -3.26 -8.39 -11.15
CA GLU A 107 -2.40 -8.48 -12.33
C GLU A 107 -2.86 -9.60 -13.28
N THR A 108 -3.18 -10.78 -12.75
CA THR A 108 -3.65 -11.94 -13.52
C THR A 108 -4.97 -11.64 -14.25
N MET A 109 -5.93 -11.05 -13.55
CA MET A 109 -7.22 -10.62 -14.09
C MET A 109 -7.07 -9.58 -15.22
N GLU A 110 -6.14 -8.63 -15.09
CA GLU A 110 -5.83 -7.67 -16.13
C GLU A 110 -5.16 -8.32 -17.36
N GLU A 111 -4.32 -9.33 -17.16
CA GLU A 111 -3.73 -10.12 -18.25
C GLU A 111 -4.77 -10.96 -19.00
N GLU A 112 -5.68 -11.63 -18.29
CA GLU A 112 -6.79 -12.37 -18.90
C GLU A 112 -7.71 -11.45 -19.71
N LYS A 113 -8.07 -10.28 -19.17
CA LYS A 113 -8.85 -9.26 -19.89
C LYS A 113 -8.14 -8.77 -21.16
N LYS A 114 -6.80 -8.61 -21.13
CA LYS A 114 -6.01 -8.23 -22.32
C LYS A 114 -5.96 -9.35 -23.35
N GLN A 115 -5.82 -10.61 -22.92
CA GLN A 115 -5.84 -11.77 -23.83
C GLN A 115 -7.21 -11.93 -24.50
N ALA A 116 -8.31 -11.79 -23.75
CA ALA A 116 -9.67 -11.84 -24.30
C ALA A 116 -9.95 -10.74 -25.34
N LYS A 117 -9.36 -9.55 -25.15
CA LYS A 117 -9.45 -8.43 -26.11
C LYS A 117 -8.55 -8.60 -27.34
N ARG A 118 -7.48 -9.40 -27.26
CA ARG A 118 -6.60 -9.71 -28.38
C ARG A 118 -7.11 -10.87 -29.25
N ALA A 119 -7.94 -11.74 -28.69
CA ALA A 119 -8.53 -12.89 -29.38
C ALA A 119 -9.85 -12.59 -30.10
N LYS A 120 -10.29 -11.32 -30.11
CA LYS A 120 -11.55 -10.86 -30.70
C LYS A 120 -11.29 -9.77 -31.72
#